data_AF-A0A2V8FVH0-F1
#
_entry.id   AF-A0A2V8FVH0-F1
#
_cell.length_a   1.000
_cell.length_b   1.000
_cell.length_c   1.000
_cell.angle_alpha   90.00
_cell.angle_beta   90.00
_cell.angle_gamma   90.00
#
_symmetry.space_group_name_H-M   'P 1'
#
loop_
_entity.id
_entity.type
_entity.pdbx_description
1 polymer ?
#
loop_
_entity_poly.entity_id
_entity_poly.type
_entity_poly.pdbx_seq_one_letter_code
_entity_poly.pdbx_strand_id
1 'polypeptide(L)'
;GLVALVAYWALFRWVHPLIFGVIYTGVTHDTAVERTALLIRLIAYGAFAMTLGLVNVVFDYSRIRIVVEERRSALGALLAGGRFVRRHAGAVAGLYALNGLTFVVALAIYAVAAPDVVPAGAGTWFVLLAGELYILVRHFLKLTFYASETALFQSRLAHAAYTAAPPVVWPDSPAAESIANASPSALR
;
A
#
# COMPACT_ATOMS: atom_id res chain seq x y z
N GLY A 1 1.20 1.77 12.43
CA GLY A 1 0.14 0.82 12.85
C GLY A 1 -1.13 1.54 13.25
N LEU A 2 -1.11 2.26 14.37
CA LEU A 2 -2.31 2.85 15.00
C LEU A 2 -3.09 3.84 14.11
N VAL A 3 -2.41 4.75 13.41
CA VAL A 3 -3.10 5.75 12.57
C VAL A 3 -3.86 5.10 11.41
N ALA A 4 -3.28 4.06 10.80
CA ALA A 4 -3.96 3.29 9.75
C ALA A 4 -5.15 2.51 10.31
N LEU A 5 -5.01 1.94 11.52
CA LEU A 5 -6.10 1.25 12.20
C LEU A 5 -7.27 2.18 12.49
N VAL A 6 -7.01 3.39 13.00
CA VAL A 6 -8.04 4.41 13.24
C VAL A 6 -8.72 4.82 11.93
N ALA A 7 -7.95 5.02 10.85
CA ALA A 7 -8.51 5.36 9.55
C ALA A 7 -9.40 4.24 8.99
N TYR A 8 -8.99 2.97 9.11
CA TYR A 8 -9.82 1.83 8.71
C TYR A 8 -11.07 1.71 9.58
N TRP A 9 -10.93 1.85 10.90
CA TRP A 9 -12.08 1.85 11.80
C TRP A 9 -13.08 2.94 11.40
N ALA A 10 -12.63 4.17 11.14
CA ALA A 10 -13.49 5.27 10.70
C ALA A 10 -14.19 4.97 9.35
N LEU A 11 -13.45 4.41 8.37
CA LEU A 11 -14.01 4.00 7.08
C LEU A 11 -15.13 2.95 7.25
N PHE A 12 -14.88 1.91 8.04
CA PHE A 12 -15.87 0.85 8.25
C PHE A 12 -17.02 1.29 9.17
N ARG A 13 -16.77 2.18 10.12
CA ARG A 13 -17.78 2.65 11.08
C ARG A 13 -18.71 3.70 10.50
N TRP A 14 -18.24 4.57 9.60
CA TRP A 14 -19.02 5.68 9.08
C TRP A 14 -19.26 5.60 7.57
N VAL A 15 -18.21 5.39 6.78
CA VAL A 15 -18.32 5.42 5.31
C VAL A 15 -19.07 4.19 4.79
N HIS A 16 -18.75 3.01 5.29
CA HIS A 16 -19.44 1.79 4.90
C HIS A 16 -20.96 1.84 5.15
N PRO A 17 -21.46 2.14 6.38
CA PRO A 17 -22.90 2.23 6.60
C PRO A 17 -23.55 3.41 5.88
N LEU A 18 -22.83 4.50 5.60
CA LEU A 18 -23.37 5.58 4.78
C LEU A 18 -23.62 5.11 3.34
N ILE A 19 -22.65 4.42 2.72
CA ILE A 19 -22.78 3.91 1.35
C ILE A 19 -23.85 2.80 1.28
N PHE A 20 -23.75 1.78 2.13
CA PHE A 20 -24.60 0.59 2.02
C PHE A 20 -25.92 0.69 2.78
N GLY A 21 -25.96 1.44 3.88
CA GLY A 21 -27.13 1.53 4.75
C GLY A 21 -28.05 2.70 4.43
N VAL A 22 -27.53 3.79 3.87
CA VAL A 22 -28.32 4.99 3.54
C VAL A 22 -28.48 5.14 2.03
N ILE A 23 -27.38 5.22 1.29
CA ILE A 23 -27.41 5.52 -0.15
C ILE A 23 -27.95 4.32 -0.93
N TYR A 24 -27.36 3.15 -0.73
CA TYR A 24 -27.75 1.93 -1.45
C TYR A 24 -29.22 1.57 -1.19
N THR A 25 -29.62 1.47 0.07
CA THR A 25 -31.01 1.15 0.46
C THR A 25 -32.00 2.16 -0.12
N GLY A 26 -31.72 3.46 0.01
CA GLY A 26 -32.58 4.53 -0.50
C GLY A 26 -32.77 4.47 -2.02
N VAL A 27 -31.71 4.17 -2.79
CA VAL A 27 -31.79 4.06 -4.25
C VAL A 27 -32.43 2.74 -4.70
N THR A 28 -32.24 1.65 -3.95
CA THR A 28 -32.78 0.33 -4.34
C THR A 28 -34.20 0.05 -3.87
N HIS A 29 -34.78 0.86 -2.98
CA HIS A 29 -36.07 0.53 -2.35
C HIS A 29 -37.24 0.40 -3.33
N ASP A 30 -37.23 1.16 -4.43
CA ASP A 30 -38.26 1.12 -5.49
C ASP A 30 -37.84 0.33 -6.74
N THR A 31 -36.69 -0.35 -6.70
CA THR A 31 -36.15 -1.03 -7.88
C THR A 31 -36.67 -2.46 -7.98
N ALA A 32 -37.65 -2.71 -8.85
CA ALA A 32 -38.18 -4.06 -9.11
C ALA A 32 -37.27 -4.94 -10.00
N VAL A 33 -36.23 -4.36 -10.62
CA VAL A 33 -35.36 -5.05 -11.59
C VAL A 33 -34.04 -5.45 -10.95
N GLU A 34 -33.78 -6.76 -10.89
CA GLU A 34 -32.57 -7.34 -10.28
C GLU A 34 -31.27 -6.82 -10.92
N ARG A 35 -31.22 -6.69 -12.25
CA ARG A 35 -30.02 -6.19 -12.97
C ARG A 35 -29.65 -4.76 -12.54
N THR A 36 -30.64 -3.91 -12.33
CA THR A 36 -30.41 -2.52 -11.90
C THR A 36 -29.90 -2.49 -10.46
N ALA A 37 -30.50 -3.28 -9.57
CA ALA A 37 -30.02 -3.43 -8.19
C ALA A 37 -28.58 -3.96 -8.13
N LEU A 38 -28.23 -4.93 -8.99
CA LEU A 38 -26.87 -5.47 -9.10
C LEU A 38 -25.88 -4.41 -9.57
N LEU A 39 -26.22 -3.61 -10.59
CA LEU A 39 -25.35 -2.52 -11.06
C LEU A 39 -25.13 -1.47 -9.98
N ILE A 40 -26.19 -1.07 -9.26
CA ILE A 40 -26.09 -0.13 -8.15
C ILE A 40 -25.19 -0.70 -7.04
N ARG A 41 -25.33 -1.99 -6.72
CA ARG A 41 -24.48 -2.67 -5.74
C ARG A 41 -23.01 -2.68 -6.16
N LEU A 42 -22.74 -2.95 -7.44
CA LEU A 42 -21.38 -2.94 -7.99
C LEU A 42 -20.75 -1.54 -7.92
N ILE A 43 -21.53 -0.50 -8.25
CA ILE A 43 -21.10 0.90 -8.12
C ILE A 43 -20.81 1.25 -6.66
N ALA A 44 -21.65 0.83 -5.71
CA ALA A 44 -21.44 1.06 -4.29
C ALA A 44 -20.15 0.40 -3.78
N TYR A 45 -19.89 -0.86 -4.15
CA TYR A 45 -18.62 -1.52 -3.84
C TYR A 45 -17.43 -0.83 -4.52
N GLY A 46 -17.57 -0.40 -5.77
CA GLY A 46 -16.53 0.35 -6.49
C GLY A 46 -16.19 1.66 -5.78
N ALA A 47 -17.20 2.42 -5.35
CA ALA A 47 -17.01 3.69 -4.62
C ALA A 47 -16.33 3.46 -3.26
N PHE A 48 -16.74 2.44 -2.52
CA PHE A 48 -16.09 2.09 -1.26
C PHE A 48 -14.63 1.62 -1.47
N ALA A 49 -14.39 0.75 -2.45
CA ALA A 49 -13.07 0.27 -2.80
C ALA A 49 -12.16 1.42 -3.26
N MET A 50 -12.67 2.38 -4.03
CA MET A 50 -11.92 3.56 -4.46
C MET A 50 -11.54 4.45 -3.27
N THR A 51 -12.46 4.64 -2.32
CA THR A 51 -12.20 5.41 -1.09
C THR A 51 -11.14 4.72 -0.24
N LEU A 52 -11.26 3.41 -0.05
CA LEU A 52 -10.29 2.60 0.69
C LEU A 52 -8.93 2.60 -0.01
N GLY A 53 -8.90 2.48 -1.33
CA GLY A 53 -7.69 2.54 -2.16
C GLY A 53 -6.98 3.89 -2.01
N LEU A 54 -7.71 5.01 -2.10
CA LEU A 54 -7.14 6.34 -1.90
C LEU A 54 -6.48 6.49 -0.54
N VAL A 55 -7.14 6.01 0.53
CA VAL A 55 -6.57 6.04 1.87
C VAL A 55 -5.30 5.19 1.97
N ASN A 56 -5.30 3.97 1.40
CA ASN A 56 -4.12 3.10 1.34
C ASN A 56 -2.94 3.80 0.64
N VAL A 57 -3.19 4.34 -0.56
CA VAL A 57 -2.19 5.05 -1.36
C VAL A 57 -1.55 6.18 -0.56
N VAL A 58 -2.35 6.98 0.15
CA VAL A 58 -1.83 8.06 1.00
C VAL A 58 -0.94 7.50 2.10
N PHE A 59 -1.36 6.42 2.76
CA PHE A 59 -0.53 5.78 3.80
C PHE A 59 0.79 5.23 3.27
N ASP A 60 0.78 4.60 2.09
CA ASP A 60 1.98 3.99 1.50
C ASP A 60 3.01 5.07 1.12
N TYR A 61 2.59 6.14 0.44
CA TYR A 61 3.50 7.27 0.18
C TYR A 61 3.96 8.00 1.44
N SER A 62 3.15 7.99 2.51
CA SER A 62 3.56 8.56 3.79
C SER A 62 4.64 7.73 4.46
N ARG A 63 4.54 6.39 4.40
CA ARG A 63 5.58 5.47 4.91
C ARG A 63 6.87 5.60 4.10
N ILE A 64 6.78 5.61 2.77
CA ILE A 64 7.92 5.82 1.89
C ILE A 64 8.63 7.11 2.25
N ARG A 65 7.88 8.19 2.44
CA ARG A 65 8.44 9.50 2.81
C ARG A 65 9.10 9.52 4.18
N ILE A 66 8.52 8.85 5.17
CA ILE A 66 9.14 8.72 6.51
C ILE A 66 10.52 8.07 6.40
N VAL A 67 10.62 6.99 5.62
CA VAL A 67 11.86 6.23 5.45
C VAL A 67 12.88 7.00 4.60
N VAL A 68 12.46 7.56 3.46
CA VAL A 68 13.36 8.22 2.51
C VAL A 68 13.84 9.58 3.00
N GLU A 69 13.00 10.37 3.69
CA GLU A 69 13.35 11.70 4.20
C GLU A 69 13.74 11.68 5.70
N GLU A 70 13.89 10.51 6.32
CA GLU A 70 14.14 10.33 7.76
C GLU A 70 13.23 11.19 8.68
N ARG A 71 11.96 11.35 8.30
CA ARG A 71 11.03 12.22 9.05
C ARG A 71 10.60 11.59 10.38
N ARG A 72 10.80 12.33 11.47
CA ARG A 72 10.33 11.95 12.82
C ARG A 72 8.82 12.13 13.05
N SER A 73 8.16 13.02 12.28
CA SER A 73 6.72 13.32 12.45
C SER A 73 5.83 12.55 11.46
N ALA A 74 5.01 11.64 11.97
CA ALA A 74 4.08 10.83 11.18
C ALA A 74 2.93 11.64 10.58
N LEU A 75 2.37 12.62 11.31
CA LEU A 75 1.28 13.48 10.81
C LEU A 75 1.75 14.41 9.69
N GLY A 76 2.97 14.96 9.84
CA GLY A 76 3.58 15.77 8.78
C GLY A 76 3.81 14.95 7.51
N ALA A 77 4.25 13.70 7.65
CA ALA A 77 4.41 12.80 6.52
C ALA A 77 3.07 12.44 5.85
N LEU A 78 1.99 12.26 6.63
CA LEU A 78 0.64 12.01 6.11
C LEU A 78 0.11 13.14 5.24
N LEU A 79 0.18 14.38 5.73
CA LEU A 79 -0.25 15.54 4.94
C LEU A 79 0.60 15.73 3.68
N ALA A 80 1.90 15.48 3.80
CA ALA A 80 2.83 15.64 2.70
C ALA A 80 2.69 14.51 1.66
N GLY A 81 2.36 13.28 2.09
CA GLY A 81 1.99 12.14 1.25
C GLY A 81 0.67 12.39 0.53
N GLY A 82 -0.36 12.86 1.22
CA GLY A 82 -1.63 13.26 0.60
C GLY A 82 -1.46 14.35 -0.46
N ARG A 83 -0.61 15.35 -0.19
CA ARG A 83 -0.27 16.40 -1.18
C ARG A 83 0.47 15.83 -2.38
N PHE A 84 1.36 14.85 -2.18
CA PHE A 84 2.07 14.18 -3.27
C PHE A 84 1.10 13.41 -4.17
N VAL A 85 0.22 12.60 -3.58
CA VAL A 85 -0.81 11.82 -4.30
C VAL A 85 -1.71 12.74 -5.11
N ARG A 86 -2.19 13.84 -4.51
CA ARG A 86 -3.04 14.81 -5.22
C ARG A 86 -2.34 15.47 -6.41
N ARG A 87 -1.06 15.82 -6.28
CA ARG A 87 -0.28 16.46 -7.35
C ARG A 87 0.11 15.51 -8.49
N HIS A 88 0.20 14.21 -8.20
CA HIS A 88 0.62 13.18 -9.15
C HIS A 88 -0.44 12.09 -9.36
N ALA A 89 -1.72 12.46 -9.22
CA ALA A 89 -2.83 11.50 -9.15
C ALA A 89 -2.87 10.53 -10.34
N GLY A 90 -2.65 11.02 -11.56
CA GLY A 90 -2.65 10.16 -12.75
C GLY A 90 -1.51 9.14 -12.76
N ALA A 91 -0.29 9.55 -12.38
CA ALA A 91 0.86 8.65 -12.35
C ALA A 91 0.75 7.61 -11.23
N VAL A 92 0.28 8.04 -10.06
CA VAL A 92 0.03 7.17 -8.91
C VAL A 92 -1.09 6.19 -9.22
N ALA A 93 -2.21 6.64 -9.78
CA ALA A 93 -3.32 5.78 -10.17
C ALA A 93 -2.90 4.79 -11.26
N GLY A 94 -2.14 5.24 -12.27
CA GLY A 94 -1.61 4.37 -13.32
C GLY A 94 -0.68 3.29 -12.77
N LEU A 95 0.20 3.64 -11.85
CA LEU A 95 1.09 2.66 -11.20
C LEU A 95 0.30 1.65 -10.35
N TYR A 96 -0.67 2.12 -9.56
CA TYR A 96 -1.55 1.25 -8.79
C TYR A 96 -2.35 0.29 -9.68
N ALA A 97 -2.88 0.80 -10.80
CA ALA A 97 -3.62 -0.01 -11.76
C ALA A 97 -2.71 -1.06 -12.42
N LEU A 98 -1.48 -0.69 -12.78
CA LEU A 98 -0.51 -1.61 -13.40
C LEU A 98 -0.09 -2.71 -12.43
N ASN A 99 0.26 -2.36 -11.18
CA ASN A 99 0.57 -3.35 -10.16
C ASN A 99 -0.64 -4.25 -9.82
N GLY A 100 -1.84 -3.66 -9.73
CA GLY A 100 -3.07 -4.40 -9.52
C GLY A 100 -3.34 -5.38 -10.67
N LEU A 101 -3.13 -4.95 -11.91
CA LEU A 101 -3.24 -5.81 -13.10
C LEU A 101 -2.22 -6.94 -13.05
N THR A 102 -0.95 -6.67 -12.70
CA THR A 102 0.06 -7.73 -12.54
C THR A 102 -0.35 -8.75 -11.49
N PHE A 103 -0.93 -8.31 -10.37
CA PHE A 103 -1.47 -9.20 -9.34
C PHE A 103 -2.65 -10.05 -9.85
N VAL A 104 -3.59 -9.43 -10.58
CA VAL A 104 -4.72 -10.15 -11.18
C VAL A 104 -4.25 -11.17 -12.22
N VAL A 105 -3.26 -10.83 -13.05
CA VAL A 105 -2.67 -11.76 -14.02
C VAL A 105 -2.01 -12.94 -13.32
N ALA A 106 -1.24 -12.70 -12.26
CA ALA A 106 -0.64 -13.77 -11.47
C ALA A 106 -1.69 -14.68 -10.81
N LEU A 107 -2.78 -14.11 -10.30
CA LEU A 107 -3.90 -14.86 -9.76
C LEU A 107 -4.60 -15.69 -10.83
N ALA A 108 -4.80 -15.15 -12.04
CA ALA A 108 -5.41 -15.86 -13.16
C ALA A 108 -4.53 -17.02 -13.64
N ILE A 109 -3.21 -16.82 -13.74
CA ILE A 109 -2.25 -17.89 -14.05
C ILE A 109 -2.35 -18.99 -12.99
N TYR A 110 -2.36 -18.63 -11.71
CA TYR A 110 -2.53 -19.61 -10.63
C TYR A 110 -3.87 -20.34 -10.72
N ALA A 111 -4.98 -19.65 -10.97
CA ALA A 111 -6.31 -20.25 -11.07
C ALA A 111 -6.43 -21.28 -12.21
N VAL A 112 -5.71 -21.07 -13.32
CA VAL A 112 -5.70 -22.01 -14.46
C VAL A 112 -4.67 -23.12 -14.27
N ALA A 113 -3.55 -22.85 -13.60
CA ALA A 113 -2.48 -23.82 -13.38
C ALA A 113 -2.67 -24.68 -12.12
N ALA A 114 -3.54 -24.27 -11.19
CA ALA A 114 -3.77 -24.97 -9.94
C ALA A 114 -4.38 -26.36 -10.21
N PRO A 115 -3.72 -27.44 -9.78
CA PRO A 115 -4.28 -28.79 -9.90
C PRO A 115 -5.46 -28.98 -8.93
N ASP A 116 -6.57 -29.54 -9.43
CA ASP A 116 -7.81 -29.74 -8.65
C ASP A 116 -7.64 -30.80 -7.54
N VAL A 117 -7.73 -32.08 -7.92
CA VAL A 117 -7.62 -33.23 -7.01
C VAL A 117 -6.64 -34.20 -7.63
N VAL A 118 -5.51 -34.39 -6.94
CA VAL A 118 -4.44 -35.26 -7.42
C VAL A 118 -4.38 -36.51 -6.55
N PRO A 119 -4.42 -37.73 -7.13
CA PRO A 119 -4.27 -38.97 -6.37
C PRO A 119 -2.97 -38.98 -5.56
N ALA A 120 -2.97 -39.69 -4.42
CA ALA A 120 -1.79 -39.84 -3.59
C ALA A 120 -0.62 -40.45 -4.38
N GLY A 121 0.52 -39.77 -4.43
CA GLY A 121 1.70 -40.20 -5.18
C GLY A 121 2.56 -39.04 -5.70
N ALA A 122 3.21 -39.21 -6.85
CA ALA A 122 4.10 -38.20 -7.44
C ALA A 122 3.41 -36.84 -7.69
N GLY A 123 2.11 -36.85 -7.94
CA GLY A 123 1.33 -35.63 -8.15
C GLY A 123 1.11 -34.78 -6.89
N THR A 124 1.23 -35.35 -5.69
CA THR A 124 1.17 -34.59 -4.42
C THR A 124 2.34 -33.61 -4.30
N TRP A 125 3.54 -33.99 -4.78
CA TRP A 125 4.70 -33.09 -4.80
C TRP A 125 4.51 -31.92 -5.76
N PHE A 126 3.80 -32.13 -6.88
CA PHE A 126 3.49 -31.06 -7.82
C PHE A 126 2.53 -30.03 -7.20
N VAL A 127 1.50 -30.47 -6.48
CA VAL A 127 0.59 -29.59 -5.73
C VAL A 127 1.36 -28.77 -4.70
N LEU A 128 2.27 -29.40 -3.95
CA LEU A 128 3.13 -28.72 -2.98
C LEU A 128 3.99 -27.64 -3.65
N LEU A 129 4.70 -28.00 -4.73
CA LEU A 129 5.56 -27.07 -5.48
C LEU A 129 4.76 -25.89 -6.05
N ALA A 130 3.56 -26.13 -6.58
CA ALA A 130 2.68 -25.09 -7.08
C ALA A 130 2.23 -24.12 -5.96
N GLY A 131 1.93 -24.66 -4.77
CA GLY A 131 1.60 -23.87 -3.58
C GLY A 131 2.76 -22.98 -3.11
N GLU A 132 3.96 -23.55 -3.00
CA GLU A 132 5.17 -22.80 -2.62
C GLU A 132 5.50 -21.72 -3.64
N LEU A 133 5.44 -22.05 -4.93
CA LEU A 133 5.66 -21.08 -6.01
C LEU A 133 4.66 -19.93 -5.94
N TYR A 134 3.39 -20.20 -5.66
CA TYR A 134 2.37 -19.17 -5.48
C TYR A 134 2.70 -18.23 -4.31
N ILE A 135 3.15 -18.78 -3.17
CA ILE A 135 3.58 -17.98 -2.02
C ILE A 135 4.77 -17.09 -2.40
N LEU A 136 5.77 -17.63 -3.10
CA LEU A 136 6.94 -16.86 -3.56
C LEU A 136 6.52 -15.73 -4.51
N VAL A 137 5.68 -16.03 -5.50
CA VAL A 137 5.14 -15.03 -6.44
C VAL A 137 4.39 -13.94 -5.68
N ARG A 138 3.55 -14.30 -4.70
CA ARG A 138 2.80 -13.33 -3.89
C ARG A 138 3.72 -12.39 -3.10
N HIS A 139 4.80 -12.91 -2.53
CA HIS A 139 5.78 -12.09 -1.82
C HIS A 139 6.59 -11.22 -2.77
N PHE A 140 7.01 -11.78 -3.91
CA PHE A 140 7.70 -11.04 -4.96
C PHE A 140 6.87 -9.85 -5.43
N LEU A 141 5.58 -10.06 -5.74
CA LEU A 141 4.68 -8.99 -6.16
C LEU A 141 4.53 -7.89 -5.10
N LYS A 142 4.49 -8.27 -3.82
CA LYS A 142 4.46 -7.29 -2.72
C LYS A 142 5.75 -6.46 -2.66
N LEU A 143 6.90 -7.08 -2.88
CA LEU A 143 8.19 -6.36 -2.93
C LEU A 143 8.28 -5.46 -4.17
N THR A 144 7.86 -5.96 -5.34
CA THR A 144 7.80 -5.19 -6.58
C THR A 144 6.87 -3.99 -6.44
N PHE A 145 5.73 -4.16 -5.77
CA PHE A 145 4.79 -3.08 -5.47
C PHE A 145 5.51 -1.94 -4.71
N TYR A 146 6.13 -2.24 -3.56
CA TYR A 146 6.85 -1.22 -2.80
C TYR A 146 8.02 -0.62 -3.56
N ALA A 147 8.80 -1.44 -4.28
CA ALA A 147 9.91 -0.97 -5.10
C ALA A 147 9.45 -0.01 -6.21
N SER A 148 8.30 -0.28 -6.82
CA SER A 148 7.76 0.58 -7.87
C SER A 148 7.23 1.91 -7.33
N GLU A 149 6.61 1.90 -6.14
CA GLU A 149 6.15 3.12 -5.48
C GLU A 149 7.32 4.01 -5.04
N THR A 150 8.38 3.42 -4.48
CA THR A 150 9.58 4.16 -4.09
C THR A 150 10.28 4.73 -5.31
N ALA A 151 10.40 3.97 -6.39
CA ALA A 151 10.95 4.45 -7.66
C ALA A 151 10.12 5.60 -8.24
N LEU A 152 8.78 5.52 -8.22
CA LEU A 152 7.94 6.63 -8.66
C LEU A 152 8.11 7.87 -7.78
N PHE A 153 8.12 7.70 -6.45
CA PHE A 153 8.35 8.80 -5.52
C PHE A 153 9.68 9.50 -5.77
N GLN A 154 10.76 8.71 -5.90
CA GLN A 154 12.10 9.22 -6.21
C GLN A 154 12.13 9.88 -7.59
N SER A 155 11.57 9.29 -8.64
CA SER A 155 11.56 9.94 -9.96
C SER A 155 10.82 11.29 -9.97
N ARG A 156 9.81 11.48 -9.11
CA ARG A 156 9.02 12.73 -9.08
C ARG A 156 9.57 13.81 -8.16
N LEU A 157 10.38 13.43 -7.16
CA LEU A 157 10.92 14.37 -6.16
C LEU A 157 12.44 14.44 -6.13
N ALA A 158 13.15 13.43 -6.63
CA ALA A 158 14.60 13.28 -6.52
C ALA A 158 15.39 13.78 -7.75
N HIS A 159 14.83 14.69 -8.56
CA HIS A 159 15.56 15.34 -9.66
C HIS A 159 16.52 16.47 -9.20
N ALA A 160 17.12 16.42 -8.01
CA ALA A 160 18.07 17.48 -7.62
C ALA A 160 19.33 17.05 -6.83
N ALA A 161 19.26 16.25 -5.75
CA ALA A 161 20.47 15.94 -4.97
C ALA A 161 20.28 14.85 -3.89
N TYR A 162 19.21 14.06 -3.92
CA TYR A 162 18.74 13.34 -2.73
C TYR A 162 19.16 11.86 -2.62
N THR A 163 19.98 11.35 -3.53
CA THR A 163 20.43 9.94 -3.52
C THR A 163 21.67 9.68 -2.66
N ALA A 164 22.21 10.70 -1.99
CA ALA A 164 23.18 10.50 -0.91
C ALA A 164 22.73 11.31 0.30
N ALA A 165 22.69 10.68 1.48
CA ALA A 165 22.78 11.46 2.71
C ALA A 165 24.01 12.38 2.57
N PRO A 166 23.91 13.69 2.87
CA PRO A 166 25.09 14.54 2.84
C PRO A 166 26.18 13.86 3.65
N PRO A 167 27.43 13.79 3.14
CA PRO A 167 28.52 13.16 3.88
C PRO A 167 28.53 13.77 5.27
N VAL A 168 28.55 12.93 6.30
CA VAL A 168 28.59 13.39 7.70
C VAL A 168 29.91 14.14 7.88
N VAL A 169 29.85 15.47 7.83
CA VAL A 169 31.01 16.33 8.01
C VAL A 169 31.02 16.75 9.48
N TRP A 170 32.19 16.66 10.09
CA TRP A 170 32.46 17.26 11.38
C TRP A 170 32.07 18.76 11.34
N PRO A 171 31.34 19.32 12.33
CA PRO A 171 31.11 18.83 13.69
C PRO A 171 29.83 18.01 13.92
N ASP A 172 28.92 17.91 12.96
CA ASP A 172 27.57 17.32 13.14
C ASP A 172 27.53 15.78 13.06
N SER A 173 28.65 15.12 13.37
CA SER A 173 28.73 13.66 13.36
C SER A 173 28.17 13.06 14.66
N PRO A 174 27.37 11.97 14.61
CA PRO A 174 26.89 11.28 15.83
C PRO A 174 28.04 10.81 16.74
N ALA A 175 29.22 10.56 16.16
CA ALA A 175 30.45 10.23 16.89
C ALA A 175 31.06 11.44 17.63
N ALA A 176 30.87 12.67 17.14
CA ALA A 176 31.28 13.88 17.86
C ALA A 176 30.32 14.19 19.02
N GLU A 177 29.02 13.99 18.83
CA GLU A 177 28.04 14.11 19.92
C GLU A 177 28.26 13.07 21.02
N SER A 178 28.71 11.84 20.70
CA SER A 178 29.02 10.84 21.73
C SER A 178 30.26 11.19 22.56
N ILE A 179 31.25 11.88 21.97
CA ILE A 179 32.42 12.40 22.68
C ILE A 179 32.04 13.60 23.55
N ALA A 180 31.21 14.52 23.03
CA ALA A 180 30.76 15.69 23.78
C ALA A 180 29.81 15.33 24.94
N ASN A 181 28.99 14.29 24.77
CA ASN A 181 28.09 13.78 25.80
C ASN A 181 28.73 12.74 26.73
N ALA A 182 30.00 12.36 26.50
CA ALA A 182 30.72 11.50 27.41
C ALA A 182 31.00 12.26 28.71
N SER A 183 30.32 11.87 29.79
CA SER A 183 30.63 12.36 31.13
C SER A 183 32.11 12.08 31.45
N PRO A 184 32.86 13.02 32.08
CA PRO A 184 34.28 12.84 32.42
C PRO A 184 34.59 11.58 33.26
N SER A 185 33.58 10.95 33.86
CA SER A 185 33.67 9.68 34.60
C SER A 185 33.83 8.43 33.73
N ALA A 186 33.60 8.50 32.41
CA ALA A 186 33.70 7.36 31.49
C ALA A 186 35.11 7.16 30.88
N LEU A 187 36.04 8.07 31.17
CA LEU A 187 37.42 8.08 30.64
C LEU A 187 38.48 7.69 31.70
N ARG A 188 38.07 7.03 32.79
CA ARG A 188 38.98 6.46 33.80
C ARG A 188 38.98 4.94 33.75
#